data_AF-A0A7S3UWA0-F1
#
_entry.id   AF-A0A7S3UWA0-F1
#
_cell.length_a   1.000
_cell.length_b   1.000
_cell.length_c   1.000
_cell.angle_alpha   90.00
_cell.angle_beta   90.00
_cell.angle_gamma   90.00
#
_symmetry.space_group_name_H-M   'P 1'
#
loop_
_entity.id
_entity.type
_entity.pdbx_description
1 polymer ?
#
loop_
_entity_poly.entity_id
_entity_poly.type
_entity_poly.pdbx_seq_one_letter_code
_entity_poly.pdbx_strand_id
1 'polypeptide(L)'
;AGVPTTRGLTLSEQGTVQHMGHPAVLDPFTGRLVPGPLQVFELGTVKSVTAVLVLGGLPYDLCASILAHEAFHAWLRCQNDFPHLPLQVEEGMCQLVAQLWLRRRQEQEEEQGRGGGGGGGGG
;
A
#
# COMPACT_ATOMS: atom_id res chain seq x y z
N ALA A 1 16.73 -24.79 2.34
CA ALA A 1 15.94 -23.60 1.98
C ALA A 1 16.83 -22.38 2.22
N GLY A 2 16.97 -21.48 1.24
CA GLY A 2 17.80 -20.27 1.40
C GLY A 2 17.15 -19.28 2.37
N VAL A 3 17.97 -18.53 3.11
CA VAL A 3 17.50 -17.42 3.95
C VAL A 3 16.84 -16.37 3.04
N PRO A 4 15.63 -15.88 3.36
CA PRO A 4 15.01 -14.83 2.59
C PRO A 4 15.87 -13.55 2.67
N THR A 5 16.21 -12.99 1.51
CA THR A 5 16.95 -11.72 1.42
C THR A 5 15.99 -10.58 1.14
N THR A 6 15.84 -9.68 2.10
CA THR A 6 15.06 -8.44 1.95
C THR A 6 15.88 -7.40 1.19
N ARG A 7 15.31 -6.79 0.15
CA ARG A 7 15.95 -5.76 -0.70
C ARG A 7 15.17 -4.46 -0.79
N GLY A 8 13.94 -4.44 -0.26
CA GLY A 8 13.07 -3.28 -0.13
C GLY A 8 12.35 -3.33 1.23
N LEU A 9 11.91 -2.16 1.71
CA LEU A 9 11.13 -2.03 2.94
C LEU A 9 10.14 -0.87 2.83
N THR A 10 8.90 -1.12 3.24
CA THR A 10 7.87 -0.10 3.47
C THR A 10 7.65 0.11 4.95
N LEU A 11 7.90 1.33 5.45
CA LEU A 11 7.71 1.70 6.84
C LEU A 11 6.40 2.46 7.02
N SER A 12 5.64 2.11 8.05
CA SER A 12 4.35 2.75 8.34
C SER A 12 4.08 2.88 9.83
N GLU A 13 3.30 3.89 10.17
CA GLU A 13 2.77 4.13 11.51
C GLU A 13 1.25 3.92 11.50
N GLN A 14 0.73 3.34 12.58
CA GLN A 14 -0.70 3.23 12.80
C GLN A 14 -1.05 3.61 14.22
N GLY A 15 -1.86 4.66 14.34
CA GLY A 15 -2.48 5.09 15.59
C GLY A 15 -3.95 4.63 15.62
N THR A 16 -4.40 4.18 16.78
CA THR A 16 -5.81 3.85 17.02
C THR A 16 -6.32 4.74 18.14
N VAL A 17 -7.35 5.55 17.88
CA VAL A 17 -7.96 6.44 18.88
C VAL A 17 -9.10 5.69 19.56
N GLN A 18 -8.92 5.36 20.83
CA GLN A 18 -9.95 4.76 21.66
C GLN A 18 -10.57 5.81 22.58
N HIS A 19 -11.89 5.81 22.69
CA HIS A 19 -12.62 6.64 23.64
C HIS A 19 -13.39 5.76 24.61
N MET A 20 -13.30 6.11 25.88
CA MET A 20 -14.00 5.44 26.97
C MET A 20 -15.16 6.32 27.42
N GLY A 21 -16.37 5.80 27.36
CA GLY A 21 -17.55 6.58 27.74
C GLY A 21 -18.74 5.72 28.06
N HIS A 22 -19.80 6.38 28.53
CA HIS A 22 -21.10 5.77 28.77
C HIS A 22 -22.00 6.06 27.57
N PRO A 23 -22.06 5.19 26.54
CA PRO A 23 -22.95 5.40 25.41
C PRO A 23 -24.39 5.50 25.91
N ALA A 24 -25.17 6.39 25.32
CA ALA A 24 -26.57 6.54 25.67
C ALA A 24 -27.34 5.26 25.31
N VAL A 25 -28.11 4.74 26.26
CA VAL A 25 -28.99 3.57 26.08
C VAL A 25 -30.43 4.03 26.28
N LEU A 26 -31.34 3.52 25.46
CA LEU A 26 -32.76 3.79 25.61
C LEU A 26 -33.32 3.00 26.79
N ASP A 27 -33.87 3.71 27.78
CA ASP A 27 -34.65 3.09 28.85
C ASP A 27 -36.02 2.63 28.30
N PRO A 28 -36.34 1.32 28.33
CA PRO A 28 -37.58 0.79 27.78
C PRO A 28 -38.84 1.25 28.51
N PHE A 29 -38.73 1.66 29.78
CA PHE A 29 -39.86 2.03 30.63
C PHE A 29 -40.13 3.53 30.61
N THR A 30 -39.08 4.35 30.58
CA THR A 30 -39.21 5.82 30.59
C THR A 30 -39.10 6.44 29.19
N GLY A 31 -38.64 5.69 28.20
CA GLY A 31 -38.37 6.18 26.84
C GLY A 31 -37.24 7.22 26.78
N ARG A 32 -36.49 7.41 27.86
CA ARG A 32 -35.40 8.38 27.95
C ARG A 32 -34.06 7.74 27.63
N LEU A 33 -33.17 8.53 27.05
CA LEU A 33 -31.77 8.15 26.93
C LEU A 33 -31.10 8.30 28.29
N VAL A 34 -30.56 7.21 28.81
CA VAL A 34 -29.78 7.16 30.06
C VAL A 34 -28.33 6.75 29.76
N PRO A 35 -27.35 7.17 30.57
CA PRO A 35 -25.98 6.69 30.41
C PRO A 35 -25.93 5.16 30.57
N GLY A 36 -25.43 4.47 29.55
CA GLY A 36 -25.21 3.03 29.57
C GLY A 36 -24.00 2.63 30.41
N PRO A 37 -23.62 1.34 30.41
CA PRO A 37 -22.38 0.89 31.04
C PRO A 37 -21.14 1.49 30.35
N LEU A 38 -20.05 1.62 31.10
CA LEU A 38 -18.78 2.11 30.57
C LEU A 38 -18.31 1.19 29.44
N GLN A 39 -18.05 1.77 28.28
CA GLN A 39 -17.58 1.06 27.10
C GLN A 39 -16.41 1.79 26.47
N VAL A 40 -15.49 1.02 25.88
CA VAL A 40 -14.41 1.53 25.04
C VAL A 40 -14.84 1.35 23.58
N PHE A 41 -14.80 2.43 22.82
CA PHE A 41 -15.09 2.42 21.39
C PHE A 41 -13.94 3.04 20.60
N GLU A 42 -13.66 2.50 19.42
CA GLU A 42 -12.68 3.03 18.50
C GLU A 42 -13.31 4.17 17.69
N LEU A 43 -12.77 5.39 17.83
CA LEU A 43 -13.24 6.58 17.12
C LEU A 43 -12.61 6.72 15.73
N GLY A 44 -11.45 6.12 15.52
CA GLY A 44 -10.78 6.14 14.23
C GLY A 44 -9.38 5.55 14.28
N THR A 45 -8.97 5.01 13.14
CA THR A 45 -7.61 4.59 12.87
C THR A 45 -6.92 5.63 12.00
N VAL A 46 -5.70 6.03 12.35
CA VAL A 46 -4.83 6.85 11.50
C VAL A 46 -3.71 5.98 10.98
N LYS A 47 -3.53 5.91 9.66
CA LYS A 47 -2.47 5.14 9.00
C LYS A 47 -1.61 6.09 8.18
N SER A 48 -0.29 6.00 8.29
CA SER A 48 0.65 6.78 7.47
C SER A 48 1.83 5.91 7.04
N VAL A 49 2.30 6.12 5.81
CA VAL A 49 3.56 5.56 5.33
C VAL A 49 4.65 6.59 5.57
N THR A 50 5.71 6.20 6.26
CA THR A 50 6.80 7.11 6.63
C THR A 50 7.96 7.04 5.65
N ALA A 51 8.25 5.86 5.11
CA ALA A 51 9.31 5.69 4.12
C ALA A 51 9.10 4.45 3.24
N VAL A 52 9.63 4.53 2.01
CA VAL A 52 9.89 3.39 1.13
C VAL A 52 11.39 3.37 0.87
N LEU A 53 12.03 2.25 1.20
CA LEU A 53 13.48 2.06 1.13
C LEU A 53 13.80 0.96 0.12
N VAL A 54 14.81 1.18 -0.71
CA VAL A 54 15.30 0.20 -1.69
C VAL A 54 16.82 0.10 -1.58
N LEU A 55 17.35 -1.12 -1.62
CA LEU A 55 18.79 -1.36 -1.58
C LEU A 55 19.47 -0.79 -2.84
N GLY A 56 20.53 0.01 -2.62
CA GLY A 56 21.34 0.58 -3.69
C GLY A 56 22.26 -0.42 -4.39
N GLY A 57 22.78 -0.03 -5.56
CA GLY A 57 23.75 -0.84 -6.33
C GLY A 57 23.15 -1.99 -7.15
N LEU A 58 21.81 -2.04 -7.26
CA LEU A 58 21.10 -3.04 -8.07
C LEU A 58 20.93 -2.54 -9.53
N PRO A 59 20.85 -3.46 -10.52
CA PRO A 59 20.44 -3.10 -11.88
C PRO A 59 19.11 -2.33 -11.88
N TYR A 60 18.95 -1.40 -12.84
CA TYR A 60 17.80 -0.51 -12.89
C TYR A 60 16.46 -1.26 -12.82
N ASP A 61 16.27 -2.28 -13.65
CA ASP A 61 15.02 -3.06 -13.69
C ASP A 61 14.73 -3.76 -12.36
N LEU A 62 15.77 -4.31 -11.73
CA LEU A 62 15.63 -4.94 -10.42
C LEU A 62 15.23 -3.91 -9.37
N CYS A 63 15.92 -2.77 -9.32
CA CYS A 63 15.59 -1.66 -8.43
C CYS A 63 14.15 -1.15 -8.65
N ALA A 64 13.75 -0.94 -9.92
CA ALA A 64 12.43 -0.48 -10.29
C ALA A 64 11.33 -1.48 -9.90
N SER A 65 11.58 -2.78 -10.07
CA SER A 65 10.65 -3.84 -9.66
C SER A 65 10.47 -3.90 -8.14
N ILE A 66 11.55 -3.75 -7.38
CA ILE A 66 11.50 -3.68 -5.91
C ILE A 66 10.77 -2.41 -5.48
N LEU A 67 11.04 -1.27 -6.11
CA LEU A 67 10.34 -0.02 -5.80
C LEU A 67 8.84 -0.12 -6.08
N ALA A 68 8.45 -0.73 -7.20
CA ALA A 68 7.04 -0.94 -7.53
C ALA A 68 6.35 -1.90 -6.54
N HIS A 69 7.07 -2.93 -6.09
CA HIS A 69 6.62 -3.85 -5.03
C HIS A 69 6.33 -3.09 -3.72
N GLU A 70 7.30 -2.32 -3.22
CA GLU A 70 7.15 -1.55 -1.98
C GLU A 70 6.12 -0.41 -2.10
N ALA A 71 6.04 0.24 -3.27
CA ALA A 71 5.04 1.27 -3.51
C ALA A 71 3.60 0.73 -3.43
N PHE A 72 3.38 -0.55 -3.73
CA PHE A 72 2.07 -1.17 -3.58
C PHE A 72 1.72 -1.42 -2.10
N HIS A 73 2.67 -1.88 -1.28
CA HIS A 73 2.50 -1.93 0.17
C HIS A 73 2.13 -0.55 0.73
N ALA A 74 2.85 0.49 0.29
CA ALA A 74 2.57 1.86 0.69
C ALA A 74 1.16 2.31 0.28
N TRP A 75 0.75 2.00 -0.95
CA TRP A 75 -0.59 2.34 -1.44
C TRP A 75 -1.69 1.69 -0.59
N LEU A 76 -1.59 0.38 -0.34
CA LEU A 76 -2.54 -0.35 0.52
C LEU A 76 -2.64 0.27 1.91
N ARG A 77 -1.49 0.67 2.47
CA ARG A 77 -1.41 1.23 3.81
C ARG A 77 -2.05 2.61 3.94
N CYS A 78 -2.01 3.40 2.86
CA CYS A 78 -2.65 4.72 2.78
C CYS A 78 -4.17 4.64 2.57
N GLN A 79 -4.72 3.47 2.19
CA GLN A 79 -6.16 3.31 2.07
C GLN A 79 -6.77 3.02 3.46
N ASN A 80 -7.51 4.00 4.01
CA ASN A 80 -8.17 3.83 5.30
C ASN A 80 -9.27 2.77 5.27
N ASP A 81 -10.04 2.71 4.16
CA ASP A 81 -11.19 1.83 4.00
C ASP A 81 -10.85 0.46 3.41
N PHE A 82 -9.59 0.23 3.02
CA PHE A 82 -9.18 -1.05 2.47
C PHE A 82 -8.86 -2.04 3.61
N PRO A 83 -9.42 -3.27 3.57
CA PRO A 83 -9.22 -4.26 4.62
C PRO A 83 -7.79 -4.78 4.64
N HIS A 84 -7.35 -5.24 5.81
CA HIS A 84 -6.09 -5.97 5.92
C HIS A 84 -6.16 -7.28 5.15
N LEU A 85 -5.21 -7.48 4.24
CA LEU A 85 -5.11 -8.69 3.44
C LEU A 85 -4.33 -9.76 4.20
N PRO A 86 -4.60 -11.05 3.93
CA PRO A 86 -3.66 -12.11 4.32
C PRO A 86 -2.30 -11.84 3.68
N LEU A 87 -1.22 -11.99 4.45
CA LEU A 87 0.14 -11.67 4.01
C LEU A 87 0.48 -12.28 2.64
N GLN A 88 0.13 -13.55 2.41
CA GLN A 88 0.40 -14.23 1.14
C GLN A 88 -0.31 -13.57 -0.07
N VAL A 89 -1.51 -13.03 0.15
CA VAL A 89 -2.29 -12.35 -0.89
C VAL A 89 -1.68 -10.97 -1.16
N GLU A 90 -1.33 -10.24 -0.11
CA GLU A 90 -0.64 -8.95 -0.21
C GLU A 90 0.68 -9.08 -0.98
N GLU A 91 1.57 -9.97 -0.53
CA GLU A 91 2.86 -10.26 -1.19
C GLU A 91 2.66 -10.70 -2.64
N GLY A 92 1.68 -11.56 -2.91
CA GLY A 92 1.36 -12.00 -4.26
C GLY A 92 0.94 -10.85 -5.18
N MET A 93 0.16 -9.89 -4.67
CA MET A 93 -0.23 -8.71 -5.43
C MET A 93 0.93 -7.72 -5.60
N CYS A 94 1.79 -7.53 -4.59
CA CYS A 94 3.01 -6.73 -4.72
C CYS A 94 3.92 -7.28 -5.84
N GLN A 95 4.08 -8.61 -5.90
CA GLN A 95 4.82 -9.27 -6.99
C GLN A 95 4.15 -9.07 -8.35
N LEU A 96 2.82 -9.18 -8.43
CA LEU A 96 2.07 -8.92 -9.66
C LEU A 96 2.30 -7.49 -10.16
N VAL A 97 2.18 -6.49 -9.28
CA VAL A 97 2.38 -5.07 -9.62
C VAL A 97 3.81 -4.82 -10.10
N ALA A 98 4.81 -5.40 -9.44
CA ALA A 98 6.21 -5.32 -9.88
C ALA A 98 6.41 -5.89 -11.30
N GLN A 99 5.77 -7.02 -11.62
CA GLN A 99 5.83 -7.62 -12.95
C GLN A 99 5.13 -6.77 -14.01
N LEU A 100 3.96 -6.21 -13.68
CA LEU A 100 3.21 -5.33 -14.58
C LEU A 100 3.99 -4.05 -14.89
N TRP A 101 4.70 -3.50 -13.90
CA TRP A 101 5.58 -2.36 -14.09
C TRP A 101 6.69 -2.66 -15.11
N LEU A 102 7.41 -3.77 -14.94
CA LEU A 102 8.47 -4.19 -15.86
C LEU A 102 7.96 -4.41 -17.28
N ARG A 103 6.82 -5.09 -17.44
CA ARG A 103 6.20 -5.35 -18.75
C ARG A 103 5.86 -4.04 -19.47
N ARG A 104 5.19 -3.12 -18.77
CA ARG A 104 4.85 -1.81 -19.34
C ARG A 104 6.09 -1.03 -19.76
N ARG A 105 7.20 -1.12 -19.02
CA ARG A 105 8.46 -0.48 -19.40
C ARG A 105 9.03 -1.05 -20.70
N GLN A 106 9.05 -2.37 -20.83
CA GLN A 106 9.51 -3.04 -22.06
C GLN A 106 8.68 -2.61 -23.27
N GLU A 107 7.36 -2.57 -23.14
CA GLU A 107 6.44 -2.08 -24.18
C GLU A 107 6.76 -0.63 -24.60
N GLN A 108 7.01 0.26 -23.63
CA GLN A 108 7.37 1.65 -23.90
C GLN A 108 8.72 1.79 -24.60
N GLU A 109 9.70 0.95 -24.26
CA GLU A 109 11.03 0.97 -24.90
C GLU A 109 10.96 0.48 -26.34
N GLU A 110 10.14 -0.55 -26.62
CA GLU A 110 9.88 -1.04 -27.98
C GLU A 110 9.16 0.01 -28.84
N GLU A 111 8.19 0.72 -28.27
CA GLU A 111 7.45 1.79 -28.95
C GLU A 111 8.36 3.00 -29.26
N GLN A 112 9.22 3.39 -28.32
CA GLN A 112 10.23 4.43 -28.51
C GLN A 112 11.29 4.03 -29.54
N GLY A 113 11.72 2.77 -29.54
CA GLY A 113 12.64 2.22 -30.54
C GLY A 113 12.07 2.19 -31.96
N ARG A 114 10.75 2.06 -32.10
CA ARG A 114 10.04 2.14 -33.38
C ARG A 114 9.85 3.58 -33.88
N GLY A 115 9.79 4.57 -33.00
CA GLY A 115 9.61 5.99 -33.35
C GLY A 115 10.89 6.74 -33.77
N GLY A 116 12.08 6.19 -33.51
CA GLY A 116 13.37 6.87 -33.75
C GLY A 116 13.97 6.72 -35.16
N GLY A 117 13.30 6.04 -36.10
CA GLY A 117 13.85 5.65 -37.41
C GLY A 117 13.47 6.53 -38.61
N GLY A 118 12.98 7.76 -38.42
CA GLY A 118 12.48 8.60 -39.52
C GLY A 118 13.08 10.00 -39.54
N GLY A 119 14.24 10.17 -40.17
CA GLY A 119 14.83 11.51 -40.35
C GLY A 119 16.23 11.51 -40.96
N GLY A 120 16.37 10.99 -42.18
CA GLY A 120 17.64 11.10 -42.90
C GLY A 120 17.56 10.53 -44.31
N GLY A 121 17.17 11.36 -45.28
CA GLY A 121 17.31 11.04 -46.69
C GLY A 121 16.28 11.72 -47.58
N GLY A 122 16.67 12.83 -48.20
CA GLY A 122 15.94 13.38 -49.34
C GLY A 122 16.32 14.81 -49.67
N GLY A 123 17.15 14.98 -50.71
CA GLY A 123 17.26 16.20 -51.52
C GLY A 123 18.56 16.95 -51.38
#